data_AF-A0A069DDS9-F1
#
_entry.id   AF-A0A069DDS9-F1
#
_cell.length_a   1.000
_cell.length_b   1.000
_cell.length_c   1.000
_cell.angle_alpha   90.00
_cell.angle_beta   90.00
_cell.angle_gamma   90.00
#
_symmetry.space_group_name_H-M   'P 1'
#
loop_
_entity.id
_entity.type
_entity.pdbx_description
1 polymer ?
#
loop_
_entity_poly.entity_id
_entity_poly.type
_entity_poly.pdbx_seq_one_letter_code
_entity_poly.pdbx_strand_id
1 'polypeptide(L)' 'MKDSRELERQLSEMLTEGEPEFGDRKERERQNISPKHEIRIQTQLDPIVEETKKFRSMAKEVDHRYDDYMKKAGLSE' A
#
# COMPACT_ATOMS: atom_id res chain seq x y z
N MET A 1 -18.03 28.10 42.17
CA MET A 1 -16.60 27.91 42.50
C MET A 1 -16.35 26.79 43.52
N LYS A 2 -17.32 25.89 43.74
CA LYS A 2 -17.07 24.58 44.40
C LYS A 2 -17.02 23.44 43.38
N ASP A 3 -17.24 23.76 42.11
CA ASP A 3 -17.58 22.79 41.06
C ASP A 3 -16.33 22.14 40.44
N SER A 4 -15.20 22.86 40.34
CA SER A 4 -14.00 22.35 39.68
C SER A 4 -13.28 21.24 40.46
N ARG A 5 -13.15 21.39 41.78
CA ARG A 5 -12.49 20.36 42.63
C ARG A 5 -13.32 19.08 42.74
N GLU A 6 -14.64 19.21 42.68
CA GLU A 6 -15.53 18.05 42.74
C GLU A 6 -15.53 17.28 41.41
N LEU A 7 -15.48 18.01 40.29
CA LEU A 7 -15.26 17.45 38.95
C LEU A 7 -13.89 16.77 38.82
N GLU A 8 -12.82 17.36 39.35
CA GLU A 8 -11.49 16.76 39.37
C GLU A 8 -11.46 15.44 40.15
N ARG A 9 -12.16 15.39 41.30
CA ARG A 9 -12.27 14.16 42.10
C ARG A 9 -13.02 13.07 41.34
N GLN A 10 -14.17 13.40 40.74
CA GLN A 10 -14.96 12.46 39.93
C GLN A 10 -14.18 11.94 38.72
N LEU A 11 -13.43 12.81 38.04
CA LEU A 11 -12.59 12.42 36.91
C LEU A 11 -11.46 11.47 37.35
N SER A 12 -10.83 11.75 38.49
CA SER A 12 -9.80 10.89 39.04
C SER A 12 -10.35 9.50 39.37
N GLU A 13 -11.51 9.43 40.01
CA GLU A 13 -12.18 8.17 40.39
C GLU A 13 -12.56 7.34 39.16
N MET A 14 -13.10 7.97 38.10
CA MET A 14 -13.40 7.29 36.82
C MET A 14 -12.16 6.75 36.12
N LEU A 15 -11.00 7.40 36.25
CA LEU A 15 -9.75 6.98 35.60
C LEU A 15 -8.98 5.89 36.38
N THR A 16 -9.09 5.86 37.72
CA THR A 16 -8.38 4.88 38.56
C THR A 16 -9.22 3.67 38.93
N GLU A 17 -10.53 3.82 39.11
CA GLU A 17 -11.43 2.78 39.64
C GLU A 17 -12.52 2.34 38.65
N GLY A 18 -12.77 3.14 37.60
CA GLY A 18 -13.70 2.75 36.53
C GLY A 18 -13.09 1.65 35.67
N GLU A 19 -13.84 0.56 35.43
CA GLU A 19 -13.50 -0.31 34.31
C GLU A 19 -13.44 0.56 33.04
N PRO A 20 -12.36 0.48 32.24
CA PRO A 20 -12.32 1.19 30.98
C PRO A 20 -13.57 0.79 30.19
N GLU A 21 -14.32 1.74 29.65
CA GLU A 21 -15.27 1.43 28.60
C GLU A 21 -14.47 0.94 27.39
N PHE A 22 -14.22 -0.37 27.39
CA PHE A 22 -13.83 -1.11 26.23
C PHE A 22 -15.06 -1.10 25.33
N GLY A 23 -15.22 -0.01 24.56
CA GLY A 23 -16.17 0.05 23.47
C GLY A 23 -16.07 -1.20 22.59
N ASP A 24 -17.09 -1.43 21.76
CA ASP A 24 -17.36 -2.70 21.07
C ASP A 24 -16.07 -3.44 20.66
N ARG A 25 -15.84 -4.60 21.27
CA ARG A 25 -14.61 -5.42 21.14
C ARG A 25 -14.20 -5.62 19.67
N LYS A 26 -15.20 -5.70 18.78
CA LYS A 26 -15.01 -5.85 17.33
C LYS A 26 -14.32 -4.64 16.68
N GLU A 27 -14.52 -3.43 17.18
CA GLU A 27 -13.87 -2.22 16.64
C GLU A 27 -12.39 -2.15 16.99
N ARG A 28 -12.02 -2.52 18.21
CA ARG A 28 -10.61 -2.63 18.62
C ARG A 28 -9.88 -3.72 17.83
N GLU A 29 -10.53 -4.86 17.63
CA GLU A 29 -9.99 -5.95 16.81
C GLU A 29 -9.76 -5.48 15.36
N ARG A 30 -10.67 -4.68 14.78
CA ARG A 30 -10.50 -4.09 13.43
C ARG A 30 -9.34 -3.10 13.35
N GLN A 31 -9.14 -2.26 14.36
CA GLN A 31 -8.03 -1.30 14.40
C GLN A 31 -6.66 -1.98 14.59
N ASN A 32 -6.64 -3.16 15.23
CA ASN A 32 -5.44 -3.98 15.41
C ASN A 32 -5.08 -4.83 14.19
N ILE A 33 -5.95 -4.90 13.17
CA ILE A 33 -5.59 -5.55 11.90
C ILE A 33 -4.57 -4.66 11.20
N SER A 34 -3.34 -5.17 11.07
CA SER A 34 -2.24 -4.53 10.32
C SER A 34 -2.76 -4.02 8.96
N PRO A 35 -2.33 -2.82 8.50
CA PRO A 35 -2.70 -2.30 7.20
C PRO A 35 -2.49 -3.36 6.11
N LYS A 36 -3.49 -3.56 5.25
CA LYS A 36 -3.41 -4.50 4.14
C LYS A 36 -2.18 -4.16 3.30
N HIS A 37 -1.12 -4.96 3.41
CA HIS A 37 0.08 -4.75 2.62
C HIS A 37 -0.26 -4.98 1.15
N GLU A 38 0.06 -4.00 0.30
CA GLU A 38 -0.04 -4.16 -1.14
C GLU A 38 1.13 -5.03 -1.62
N ILE A 39 0.82 -6.22 -2.14
CA ILE A 39 1.82 -7.04 -2.82
C ILE A 39 1.90 -6.56 -4.27
N ARG A 40 2.93 -5.77 -4.59
CA ARG A 40 3.23 -5.39 -5.98
C ARG A 40 4.02 -6.52 -6.63
N ILE A 41 3.36 -7.29 -7.50
CA ILE A 41 4.02 -8.31 -8.30
C ILE A 41 4.59 -7.63 -9.54
N GLN A 42 5.92 -7.61 -9.66
CA GLN A 42 6.57 -7.22 -10.90
C GLN A 42 6.36 -8.33 -11.93
N THR A 43 5.67 -8.02 -13.02
CA THR A 43 5.47 -8.96 -14.13
C THR A 43 6.82 -9.31 -14.75
N GLN A 44 7.07 -10.62 -14.93
CA GLN A 44 8.33 -11.11 -15.51
C GLN A 44 8.41 -10.93 -17.03
N LEU A 45 7.26 -10.79 -17.70
CA LEU A 45 7.13 -10.65 -19.15
C LEU A 45 6.32 -9.39 -19.50
N ASP A 46 6.92 -8.53 -20.31
CA ASP A 46 6.25 -7.37 -20.90
C ASP A 46 5.71 -7.75 -22.30
N PRO A 47 4.39 -7.78 -22.52
CA PRO A 47 3.79 -8.16 -23.80
C PRO A 47 4.28 -7.28 -24.96
N ILE A 48 4.60 -6.02 -24.71
CA ILE A 48 5.08 -5.09 -25.75
C ILE A 48 6.47 -5.53 -26.24
N VAL A 49 7.34 -5.95 -25.33
CA VAL A 49 8.70 -6.41 -25.65
C VAL A 49 8.66 -7.71 -26.46
N GLU A 50 7.82 -8.67 -26.06
CA GLU A 50 7.68 -9.95 -26.76
C GLU A 50 7.10 -9.78 -28.17
N GLU A 51 6.07 -8.94 -28.31
CA GLU A 51 5.51 -8.62 -29.62
C GLU A 51 6.56 -7.96 -30.52
N THR A 52 7.26 -6.95 -30.01
CA THR A 52 8.30 -6.22 -30.76
C THR A 52 9.42 -7.17 -31.24
N LYS A 53 9.85 -8.10 -30.37
CA LYS A 53 10.84 -9.13 -30.73
C LYS A 53 10.35 -10.03 -31.85
N LYS A 54 9.10 -10.48 -31.79
CA LYS A 54 8.49 -11.33 -32.81
C LYS A 54 8.31 -10.59 -34.14
N PHE A 55 7.90 -9.32 -34.11
CA PHE A 55 7.82 -8.52 -35.33
C PHE A 55 9.19 -8.28 -35.95
N ARG A 56 10.25 -8.10 -35.15
CA ARG A 56 11.63 -7.98 -35.63
C ARG A 56 12.23 -9.25 -36.21
N SER A 57 11.88 -10.42 -35.67
CA SER A 57 12.31 -11.69 -36.27
C SER A 57 11.68 -11.89 -37.65
N MET A 58 10.55 -11.25 -37.92
CA MET A 58 9.86 -11.28 -39.22
C MET A 58 10.28 -10.15 -40.17
N ALA A 59 10.61 -8.96 -39.68
CA ALA A 59 10.95 -7.79 -40.50
C ALA A 59 12.00 -6.87 -39.83
N LYS A 60 12.98 -6.37 -40.60
CA LYS A 60 13.96 -5.40 -40.11
C LYS A 60 13.41 -3.98 -40.22
N GLU A 61 13.26 -3.30 -39.09
CA GLU A 61 12.74 -1.93 -39.03
C GLU A 61 13.71 -0.93 -39.68
N VAL A 62 13.18 0.02 -40.45
CA VAL A 62 13.97 1.01 -41.21
C VAL A 62 14.31 2.27 -40.41
N ASP A 63 13.50 2.60 -39.40
CA ASP A 63 13.47 3.92 -38.73
C ASP A 63 13.87 3.86 -37.25
N HIS A 64 14.32 2.69 -36.76
CA HIS A 64 14.89 2.51 -35.42
C HIS A 64 14.04 2.96 -34.21
N ARG A 65 12.77 3.32 -34.39
CA ARG A 65 11.90 3.82 -33.30
C ARG A 65 11.72 2.79 -32.20
N TYR A 66 11.64 1.51 -32.55
CA TYR A 66 11.54 0.45 -31.55
C TYR A 66 12.92 -0.05 -31.05
N ASP A 67 14.04 0.31 -31.69
CA ASP A 67 15.39 0.05 -31.14
C ASP A 67 15.59 0.82 -29.84
N ASP A 68 15.16 2.07 -29.84
CA ASP A 68 15.30 2.94 -28.67
C ASP A 68 14.41 2.50 -27.50
N TYR A 69 13.25 1.89 -27.81
CA TYR A 69 12.40 1.28 -26.79
C TYR A 69 13.05 0.03 -26.19
N MET A 70 13.63 -0.85 -27.03
CA MET A 70 14.31 -2.07 -26.57
C MET A 70 15.58 -1.77 -25.76
N LYS A 71 16.34 -0.72 -26.10
CA LYS A 71 17.47 -0.24 -25.30
C LYS A 71 17.05 0.19 -23.89
N LYS A 72 15.90 0.87 -23.75
CA LYS A 72 15.35 1.26 -22.44
C LYS A 72 14.90 0.05 -21.62
N ALA A 73 14.42 -1.00 -22.28
CA ALA A 73 14.05 -2.26 -21.63
C ALA A 73 15.25 -3.10 -21.16
N GLY A 74 16.50 -2.68 -21.42
CA GLY A 74 17.70 -3.38 -20.98
C GLY A 74 18.02 -4.66 -21.75
N LEU A 75 17.37 -4.89 -22.89
CA LEU A 75 17.53 -6.08 -23.75
C LEU A 75 18.42 -5.81 -24.99
N SER A 76 19.37 -4.87 -24.91
CA SER A 76 20.34 -4.66 -25.99
C SER A 76 21.49 -5.65 -25.89
N GLU A 77 21.55 -6.63 -26.82
CA GLU A 77 22.78 -7.35 -27.20
C GLU A 77 23.67 -6.48 -28.09
#